data_AF-A0AAU9SZY7-F1
#
_entry.id   AF-A0AAU9SZY7-F1
#
_cell.length_a   1.000
_cell.length_b   1.000
_cell.length_c   1.000
_cell.angle_alpha   90.00
_cell.angle_beta   90.00
_cell.angle_gamma   90.00
#
_symmetry.space_group_name_H-M   'P 1'
#
loop_
_entity.id
_entity.type
_entity.pdbx_description
1 polymer ?
#
loop_
_entity_poly.entity_id
_entity_poly.type
_entity_poly.pdbx_seq_one_letter_code
_entity_poly.pdbx_strand_id
1 'polypeptide(L)'
;MLPGDCCGLGYKHASPEDGYKILRFHTGNGGMYKPRAEIYDLKYKTWTRLDFSWDWYVFKPYRGVSLNGNVYWIAAWNHVSKVFIQSFDFSVEKFEPLCSLPSTCVGSTFMALSDFRRDKPSLLQEREETFDIWVTSKIKKGVVISWTKLFSVPRPNLPVLHASSRHHVIISPPVYFVDKNNRIVVCSEEQDMNYVCAKVYVIGFEKSIGLKNYRNGGIRWPSISGYAHLPSLVPVS
;
A
#
# COMPACT_ATOMS: atom_id res chain seq x y z
N MET A 1 -4.98 -15.61 -7.14
CA MET A 1 -5.73 -14.57 -6.40
C MET A 1 -6.91 -14.17 -7.25
N LEU A 2 -8.10 -14.09 -6.66
CA LEU A 2 -9.28 -13.54 -7.32
C LEU A 2 -9.15 -12.02 -7.42
N PRO A 3 -9.82 -11.35 -8.38
CA PRO A 3 -9.91 -9.89 -8.40
C PRO A 3 -10.48 -9.38 -7.07
N GLY A 4 -9.75 -8.46 -6.40
CA GLY A 4 -10.15 -7.92 -5.10
C GLY A 4 -9.62 -8.67 -3.87
N ASP A 5 -8.85 -9.76 -4.06
CA ASP A 5 -8.11 -10.38 -2.96
C ASP A 5 -7.03 -9.42 -2.44
N CYS A 6 -7.02 -9.24 -1.13
CA CYS A 6 -5.98 -8.54 -0.38
C CYS A 6 -5.05 -9.57 0.27
N CYS A 7 -3.77 -9.23 0.39
CA CYS A 7 -2.81 -10.04 1.12
C CYS A 7 -1.84 -9.18 1.92
N GLY A 8 -1.20 -9.79 2.91
CA GLY A 8 -0.21 -9.15 3.77
C GLY A 8 0.75 -10.17 4.37
N LEU A 9 2.00 -9.77 4.58
CA LEU A 9 3.03 -10.57 5.23
C LEU A 9 3.36 -9.95 6.59
N GLY A 10 3.34 -10.75 7.64
CA GLY A 10 3.63 -10.28 8.99
C GLY A 10 4.27 -11.35 9.85
N TYR A 11 4.53 -11.00 11.10
CA TYR A 11 5.09 -11.89 12.12
C TYR A 11 4.62 -11.41 13.50
N LYS A 12 4.64 -12.29 14.49
CA LYS A 12 4.26 -11.92 15.87
C LYS A 12 5.28 -10.92 16.44
N HIS A 13 4.83 -9.95 17.23
CA HIS A 13 5.68 -8.88 17.77
C HIS A 13 6.95 -9.34 18.52
N ALA A 14 7.03 -10.61 18.93
CA ALA A 14 8.20 -11.19 19.59
C ALA A 14 9.45 -11.18 18.69
N SER A 15 9.38 -11.74 17.47
CA SER A 15 10.49 -11.71 16.50
C SER A 15 10.04 -12.31 15.15
N PRO A 16 10.65 -11.89 14.01
CA PRO A 16 10.55 -12.64 12.75
C PRO A 16 10.99 -14.11 12.86
N GLU A 17 11.85 -14.43 13.83
CA GLU A 17 12.35 -15.79 14.11
C GLU A 17 11.24 -16.75 14.55
N ASP A 18 10.14 -16.24 15.11
CA ASP A 18 8.97 -17.04 15.50
C ASP A 18 8.16 -17.53 14.30
N GLY A 19 8.52 -17.10 13.08
CA GLY A 19 7.92 -17.50 11.83
C GLY A 19 7.02 -16.41 11.25
N TYR A 20 7.17 -16.21 9.94
CA TYR A 20 6.29 -15.33 9.18
C TYR A 20 4.92 -15.97 8.97
N LYS A 21 3.93 -15.11 8.73
CA LYS A 21 2.56 -15.48 8.38
C LYS A 21 2.08 -14.69 7.19
N ILE A 22 1.27 -15.33 6.35
CA ILE A 22 0.63 -14.68 5.20
C ILE A 22 -0.86 -14.58 5.48
N LEU A 23 -1.37 -13.37 5.57
CA LEU A 23 -2.80 -13.08 5.57
C LEU A 23 -3.28 -13.00 4.13
N ARG A 24 -4.41 -13.64 3.84
CA ARG A 24 -5.19 -13.45 2.61
C ARG A 24 -6.65 -13.22 2.98
N PHE A 25 -7.27 -12.21 2.41
CA PHE A 25 -8.68 -11.95 2.63
C PHE A 25 -9.33 -11.22 1.46
N HIS A 26 -10.65 -11.22 1.43
CA HIS A 26 -11.42 -10.38 0.53
C HIS A 26 -12.66 -9.86 1.28
N THR A 27 -13.02 -8.61 1.03
CA THR A 27 -14.10 -7.93 1.79
C THR A 27 -15.46 -8.04 1.09
N GLY A 28 -15.58 -8.88 0.06
CA GLY A 28 -16.84 -9.16 -0.65
C GLY A 28 -17.42 -7.99 -1.45
N ASN A 29 -16.64 -6.93 -1.70
CA ASN A 29 -17.12 -5.73 -2.37
C ASN A 29 -17.54 -6.05 -3.82
N GLY A 30 -18.77 -5.69 -4.20
CA GLY A 30 -19.36 -6.03 -5.51
C GLY A 30 -20.26 -7.28 -5.53
N GLY A 31 -20.60 -7.87 -4.37
CA GLY A 31 -21.68 -8.86 -4.23
C GLY A 31 -21.41 -10.26 -4.80
N MET A 32 -20.32 -10.46 -5.53
CA MET A 32 -20.02 -11.76 -6.17
C MET A 32 -19.51 -12.83 -5.19
N TYR A 33 -18.91 -12.45 -4.06
CA TYR A 33 -18.29 -13.39 -3.12
C TYR A 33 -18.51 -12.99 -1.66
N LYS A 34 -18.82 -13.97 -0.79
CA LYS A 34 -18.95 -13.75 0.66
C LYS A 34 -17.57 -13.47 1.27
N PRO A 35 -17.40 -12.40 2.06
CA PRO A 35 -16.09 -12.05 2.61
C PRO A 35 -15.47 -13.19 3.43
N ARG A 36 -14.15 -13.32 3.34
CA ARG A 36 -13.37 -14.40 3.99
C ARG A 36 -11.97 -13.90 4.31
N ALA A 37 -11.43 -14.36 5.43
CA ALA A 37 -10.02 -14.20 5.77
C ALA A 37 -9.40 -15.54 6.15
N GLU A 38 -8.15 -15.72 5.77
CA GLU A 38 -7.33 -16.89 6.08
C GLU A 38 -5.91 -16.46 6.37
N ILE A 39 -5.27 -17.16 7.29
CA ILE A 39 -3.87 -16.96 7.62
C ILE A 39 -3.10 -18.26 7.40
N TYR A 40 -1.99 -18.15 6.69
CA TYR A 40 -1.03 -19.23 6.52
C TYR A 40 0.14 -19.01 7.47
N ASP A 41 0.41 -19.96 8.33
CA ASP A 41 1.58 -19.96 9.20
C ASP A 41 2.73 -20.70 8.50
N LEU A 42 3.84 -20.01 8.23
CA LEU A 42 4.96 -20.63 7.49
C LEU A 42 5.71 -21.65 8.34
N LYS A 43 5.73 -21.48 9.66
CA LYS A 43 6.42 -22.38 10.59
C LYS A 43 5.67 -23.71 10.70
N TYR A 44 4.36 -23.65 10.85
CA TYR A 44 3.53 -24.84 10.99
C TYR A 44 3.01 -25.38 9.64
N LYS A 45 3.12 -24.60 8.57
CA LYS A 45 2.62 -24.93 7.22
C LYS A 45 1.11 -25.20 7.20
N THR A 46 0.36 -24.46 8.00
CA THR A 46 -1.09 -24.64 8.18
C THR A 46 -1.86 -23.41 7.73
N TRP A 47 -3.03 -23.64 7.15
CA TRP A 47 -4.03 -22.60 6.90
C TRP A 47 -5.07 -22.60 8.02
N THR A 48 -5.32 -21.41 8.58
CA THR A 48 -6.37 -21.19 9.56
C THR A 48 -7.36 -20.17 9.01
N ARG A 49 -8.65 -20.48 9.09
CA ARG A 49 -9.71 -19.53 8.75
C ARG A 49 -9.91 -18.55 9.90
N LEU A 50 -10.10 -17.28 9.55
CA LEU A 50 -10.40 -16.22 10.50
C LEU A 50 -11.80 -15.68 10.20
N ASP A 51 -12.60 -15.51 11.25
CA ASP A 51 -13.95 -14.98 11.16
C ASP A 51 -14.01 -13.58 11.78
N PHE A 52 -14.50 -12.63 10.99
CA PHE A 52 -14.56 -11.21 11.34
C PHE A 52 -15.91 -10.60 10.97
N SER A 53 -16.23 -9.47 11.59
CA SER A 53 -17.25 -8.56 11.08
C SER A 53 -16.69 -7.78 9.88
N TRP A 54 -17.48 -7.68 8.82
CA TRP A 54 -17.10 -7.03 7.56
C TRP A 54 -17.98 -5.80 7.31
N ASP A 55 -17.86 -4.80 8.19
CA ASP A 55 -18.53 -3.49 8.10
C ASP A 55 -17.69 -2.44 7.34
N TRP A 56 -16.55 -2.86 6.80
CA TRP A 56 -15.63 -2.07 5.99
C TRP A 56 -15.11 -2.86 4.79
N TYR A 57 -14.50 -2.15 3.85
CA TYR A 57 -13.81 -2.72 2.70
C TYR A 57 -12.48 -2.02 2.45
N VAL A 58 -11.53 -2.75 1.83
CA VAL A 58 -10.26 -2.14 1.40
C VAL A 58 -10.52 -1.23 0.21
N PHE A 59 -10.03 0.00 0.29
CA PHE A 59 -10.14 0.98 -0.78
C PHE A 59 -9.18 0.61 -1.92
N LYS A 60 -9.58 0.88 -3.18
CA LYS A 60 -8.68 0.67 -4.32
C LYS A 60 -7.42 1.53 -4.12
N PRO A 61 -6.21 0.98 -4.31
CA PRO A 61 -5.96 -0.16 -5.17
C PRO A 61 -5.74 -1.52 -4.46
N TYR A 62 -6.33 -1.74 -3.27
CA TYR A 62 -6.22 -3.02 -2.53
C TYR A 62 -4.80 -3.38 -2.09
N ARG A 63 -3.89 -2.40 -2.05
CA ARG A 63 -2.49 -2.58 -1.67
C ARG A 63 -2.31 -2.37 -0.17
N GLY A 64 -1.73 -3.37 0.49
CA GLY A 64 -1.29 -3.27 1.87
C GLY A 64 0.18 -2.90 1.99
N VAL A 65 0.57 -2.30 3.11
CA VAL A 65 1.96 -2.08 3.50
C VAL A 65 2.30 -2.92 4.73
N SER A 66 3.38 -3.69 4.67
CA SER A 66 3.88 -4.47 5.81
C SER A 66 4.91 -3.63 6.58
N LEU A 67 4.68 -3.45 7.88
CA LEU A 67 5.53 -2.63 8.75
C LEU A 67 5.51 -3.18 10.18
N ASN A 68 6.68 -3.41 10.76
CA ASN A 68 6.86 -3.85 12.15
C ASN A 68 6.04 -5.10 12.53
N GLY A 69 5.96 -6.07 11.61
CA GLY A 69 5.24 -7.34 11.81
C GLY A 69 3.75 -7.28 11.50
N ASN A 70 3.19 -6.08 11.29
CA ASN A 70 1.78 -5.87 11.00
C ASN A 70 1.59 -5.34 9.58
N VAL A 71 0.35 -5.35 9.10
CA VAL A 71 0.01 -4.88 7.74
C VAL A 71 -1.10 -3.84 7.81
N TYR A 72 -1.02 -2.85 6.94
CA TYR A 72 -1.92 -1.70 6.93
C TYR A 72 -2.49 -1.45 5.54
N TRP A 73 -3.77 -1.11 5.47
CA TRP A 73 -4.49 -0.78 4.23
C TRP A 73 -5.26 0.52 4.38
N ILE A 74 -5.49 1.20 3.26
CA ILE A 74 -6.52 2.24 3.17
C ILE A 74 -7.86 1.51 3.05
N ALA A 75 -8.80 1.81 3.94
CA ALA A 75 -10.12 1.19 4.01
C ALA A 75 -11.22 2.24 4.13
N ALA A 76 -12.44 1.86 3.81
CA ALA A 76 -13.62 2.69 3.98
C ALA A 76 -14.74 1.87 4.64
N TRP A 77 -15.57 2.53 5.43
CA TRP A 77 -16.75 1.91 6.04
C TRP A 77 -17.83 1.67 4.97
N ASN A 78 -18.60 0.59 5.10
CA ASN A 78 -19.66 0.24 4.12
C ASN A 78 -20.78 1.28 4.06
N HIS A 79 -21.10 1.92 5.20
CA HIS A 79 -22.27 2.78 5.35
C HIS A 79 -21.92 4.27 5.52
N VAL A 80 -20.64 4.61 5.52
CA VAL A 80 -20.17 5.98 5.71
C VAL A 80 -19.05 6.24 4.72
N SER A 81 -19.09 7.37 4.00
CA SER A 81 -18.04 7.83 3.09
C SER A 81 -16.79 8.33 3.84
N LYS A 82 -16.35 7.58 4.86
CA LYS A 82 -15.19 7.90 5.71
C LYS A 82 -14.10 6.86 5.50
N VAL A 83 -12.93 7.35 5.09
CA VAL A 83 -11.73 6.56 4.83
C VAL A 83 -10.83 6.55 6.06
N PHE A 84 -10.22 5.41 6.34
CA PHE A 84 -9.35 5.20 7.49
C PHE A 84 -8.22 4.21 7.14
N ILE A 85 -7.26 4.06 8.05
CA ILE A 85 -6.24 3.02 7.98
C ILE A 85 -6.73 1.81 8.76
N GLN A 86 -6.88 0.69 8.07
CA GLN A 86 -7.16 -0.61 8.67
C GLN A 86 -5.82 -1.31 8.92
N SER A 87 -5.56 -1.75 10.16
CA SER A 87 -4.42 -2.62 10.46
C SER A 87 -4.88 -4.08 10.62
N PHE A 88 -3.94 -5.00 10.43
CA PHE A 88 -4.04 -6.37 10.93
C PHE A 88 -2.84 -6.64 11.84
N ASP A 89 -3.14 -6.98 13.09
CA ASP A 89 -2.14 -7.36 14.09
C ASP A 89 -1.90 -8.87 14.05
N PHE A 90 -0.69 -9.30 13.68
CA PHE A 90 -0.34 -10.72 13.56
C PHE A 90 -0.10 -11.41 14.91
N SER A 91 0.06 -10.65 15.99
CA SER A 91 0.26 -11.16 17.34
C SER A 91 -1.06 -11.64 17.94
N VAL A 92 -2.14 -10.90 17.71
CA VAL A 92 -3.50 -11.24 18.18
C VAL A 92 -4.43 -11.73 17.06
N GLU A 93 -3.96 -11.72 15.82
CA GLU A 93 -4.67 -12.16 14.60
C GLU A 93 -6.01 -11.44 14.39
N LYS A 94 -6.01 -10.11 14.54
CA LYS A 94 -7.21 -9.28 14.45
C LYS A 94 -7.03 -8.04 13.57
N PHE A 95 -8.12 -7.66 12.94
CA PHE A 95 -8.26 -6.36 12.29
C PHE A 95 -8.61 -5.28 13.31
N GLU A 96 -7.91 -4.15 13.28
CA GLU A 96 -8.22 -2.97 14.09
C GLU A 96 -8.13 -1.67 13.28
N PRO A 97 -9.14 -0.78 13.33
CA PRO A 97 -9.04 0.55 12.75
C PRO A 97 -7.96 1.37 13.48
N LEU A 98 -6.93 1.80 12.76
CA LEU A 98 -5.78 2.51 13.33
C LEU A 98 -6.06 4.00 13.51
N CYS A 99 -6.45 4.68 12.42
CA CYS A 99 -6.76 6.11 12.43
C CYS A 99 -7.52 6.55 11.17
N SER A 100 -8.21 7.69 11.25
CA SER A 100 -8.78 8.35 10.07
C SER A 100 -7.68 8.97 9.20
N LEU A 101 -7.90 9.07 7.89
CA LEU A 101 -7.01 9.81 7.00
C LEU A 101 -7.10 11.33 7.26
N PRO A 102 -6.10 12.13 6.81
CA PRO A 102 -6.24 13.58 6.77
C PRO A 102 -7.56 14.00 6.08
N SER A 103 -8.26 14.99 6.62
CA SER A 103 -9.56 15.45 6.06
C SER A 103 -9.44 15.87 4.60
N THR A 104 -8.27 16.34 4.20
CA THR A 104 -7.98 16.75 2.84
C THR A 104 -7.91 15.60 1.84
N CYS A 105 -7.87 14.35 2.29
CA CYS A 105 -7.83 13.18 1.41
C CYS A 105 -9.18 12.89 0.73
N VAL A 106 -10.27 13.49 1.21
CA VAL A 106 -11.59 13.38 0.57
C VAL A 106 -11.53 13.99 -0.84
N GLY A 107 -11.98 13.24 -1.85
CA GLY A 107 -11.94 13.66 -3.25
C GLY A 107 -10.57 13.55 -3.93
N SER A 108 -9.56 13.00 -3.25
CA SER A 108 -8.26 12.72 -3.89
C SER A 108 -8.41 11.65 -4.95
N THR A 109 -7.80 11.87 -6.10
CA THR A 109 -7.86 10.93 -7.20
C THR A 109 -7.06 9.69 -6.83
N PHE A 110 -5.82 9.83 -6.32
CA PHE A 110 -4.95 8.72 -5.91
C PHE A 110 -4.48 8.84 -4.47
N MET A 111 -4.37 7.70 -3.81
CA MET A 111 -3.73 7.55 -2.51
C MET A 111 -2.93 6.26 -2.45
N ALA A 112 -1.75 6.30 -1.84
CA ALA A 112 -0.93 5.13 -1.59
C ALA A 112 -0.31 5.16 -0.19
N LEU A 113 -0.20 3.98 0.42
CA LEU A 113 0.56 3.77 1.66
C LEU A 113 1.96 3.23 1.35
N SER A 114 2.91 3.61 2.20
CA SER A 114 4.27 3.08 2.25
C SER A 114 4.76 3.13 3.69
N ASP A 115 5.90 2.51 3.97
CA ASP A 115 6.66 2.86 5.17
C ASP A 115 7.43 4.17 4.97
N PHE A 116 7.55 4.92 6.07
CA PHE A 116 8.44 6.05 6.21
C PHE A 116 9.55 5.67 7.17
N ARG A 117 10.77 5.58 6.63
CA ARG A 117 11.98 5.26 7.40
C ARG A 117 11.84 3.96 8.20
N ARG A 118 11.04 3.00 7.72
CA ARG A 118 10.78 1.69 8.34
C ARG A 118 10.19 1.74 9.75
N ASP A 119 9.67 2.88 10.20
CA ASP A 119 9.12 3.03 11.55
C ASP A 119 7.61 3.30 11.52
N LYS A 120 7.14 4.05 10.51
CA LYS A 120 5.81 4.64 10.51
C LYS A 120 5.13 4.50 9.16
N PRO A 121 3.80 4.37 9.09
CA PRO A 121 3.10 4.54 7.82
C PRO A 121 3.26 5.97 7.28
N SER A 122 3.52 6.09 5.98
CA SER A 122 3.30 7.31 5.20
C SER A 122 2.13 7.14 4.25
N LEU A 123 1.54 8.28 3.89
CA LEU A 123 0.50 8.39 2.88
C LEU A 123 0.94 9.40 1.82
N LEU A 124 0.99 8.94 0.56
CA LEU A 124 1.06 9.78 -0.62
C LEU A 124 -0.37 10.12 -1.03
N GLN A 125 -0.66 11.41 -1.12
CA GLN A 125 -1.93 11.93 -1.61
C GLN A 125 -1.67 12.72 -2.89
N GLU A 126 -2.31 12.31 -3.99
CA GLU A 126 -2.35 13.10 -5.22
C GLU A 126 -3.46 14.16 -5.14
N ARG A 127 -3.09 15.41 -5.43
CA ARG A 127 -4.00 16.52 -5.68
C ARG A 127 -3.85 17.01 -7.10
N GLU A 128 -4.70 17.96 -7.46
CA GLU A 128 -4.66 18.61 -8.77
C GLU A 128 -3.27 19.16 -9.10
N GLU A 129 -2.69 19.95 -8.19
CA GLU A 129 -1.43 20.67 -8.43
C GLU A 129 -0.23 20.13 -7.66
N THR A 130 -0.42 19.21 -6.71
CA THR A 130 0.65 18.77 -5.80
C THR A 130 0.56 17.30 -5.45
N PHE A 131 1.70 16.72 -5.06
CA PHE A 131 1.75 15.51 -4.27
C PHE A 131 2.04 15.87 -2.81
N ASP A 132 1.11 15.53 -1.92
CA ASP A 132 1.27 15.69 -0.49
C ASP A 132 1.82 14.40 0.11
N ILE A 133 2.87 14.50 0.93
CA ILE A 133 3.34 13.41 1.77
C ILE A 133 2.90 13.66 3.21
N TRP A 134 2.22 12.68 3.78
CA TRP A 134 1.84 12.65 5.17
C TRP A 134 2.55 11.49 5.86
N VAL A 135 2.91 11.69 7.12
CA VAL A 135 3.46 10.65 7.99
C VAL A 135 2.62 10.56 9.25
N THR A 136 2.45 9.37 9.78
CA THR A 136 1.80 9.23 11.09
C THR A 136 2.67 9.86 12.16
N SER A 137 2.04 10.52 13.13
CA SER A 137 2.66 10.97 14.36
C SER A 137 2.31 9.98 15.49
N LYS A 138 3.11 9.95 16.56
CA LYS A 138 2.89 8.98 17.64
C LYS A 138 1.70 9.42 18.52
N ILE A 139 0.76 8.50 18.77
CA ILE A 139 0.06 8.40 20.06
C ILE A 139 0.10 6.94 20.55
N LYS A 140 0.66 6.72 21.74
CA LYS A 140 0.78 5.44 22.43
C LYS A 140 -0.30 5.37 23.54
N LYS A 141 -0.88 4.18 23.75
CA LYS A 141 -1.80 3.85 24.87
C LYS A 141 -3.09 4.70 24.95
N GLY A 142 -3.92 4.71 23.89
CA GLY A 142 -5.27 5.29 23.97
C GLY A 142 -5.81 5.98 22.72
N VAL A 143 -5.00 6.01 21.64
CA VAL A 143 -5.36 6.17 20.21
C VAL A 143 -6.08 7.47 19.79
N VAL A 144 -5.28 8.42 19.31
CA VAL A 144 -5.50 9.08 17.99
C VAL A 144 -4.16 9.14 17.29
N ILE A 145 -3.82 8.18 16.43
CA ILE A 145 -2.67 8.37 15.53
C ILE A 145 -3.06 9.49 14.55
N SER A 146 -2.48 10.67 14.72
CA SER A 146 -2.72 11.80 13.82
C SER A 146 -1.72 11.80 12.67
N TRP A 147 -2.08 12.47 11.58
CA TRP A 147 -1.21 12.66 10.44
C TRP A 147 -0.54 14.03 10.50
N THR A 148 0.76 14.06 10.21
CA THR A 148 1.50 15.30 10.00
C THR A 148 1.91 15.37 8.54
N LYS A 149 1.60 16.49 7.87
CA LYS A 149 2.10 16.74 6.52
C LYS A 149 3.62 16.96 6.61
N LEU A 150 4.39 16.15 5.89
CA LEU A 150 5.84 16.23 5.86
C LEU A 150 6.30 17.30 4.87
N PHE A 151 5.78 17.25 3.64
CA PHE A 151 5.98 18.25 2.60
C PHE A 151 4.97 18.06 1.46
N SER A 152 4.91 19.07 0.59
CA SER A 152 4.21 19.04 -0.68
C SER A 152 5.22 19.27 -1.80
N VAL A 153 5.14 18.51 -2.89
CA VAL A 153 5.91 18.80 -4.11
C VAL A 153 4.95 19.20 -5.23
N PRO A 154 5.29 20.20 -6.05
CA PRO A 154 4.51 20.52 -7.24
C PRO A 154 4.37 19.27 -8.10
N ARG A 155 3.15 19.04 -8.60
CA ARG A 155 2.90 17.99 -9.56
C ARG A 155 3.60 18.39 -10.87
N PRO A 156 4.68 17.71 -11.28
CA PRO A 156 5.26 17.96 -12.58
C PRO A 156 4.31 17.44 -13.67
N ASN A 157 4.57 17.75 -14.94
CA ASN A 157 3.92 17.11 -16.10
C ASN A 157 4.29 15.60 -16.24
N LEU A 158 4.35 14.85 -15.14
CA LEU A 158 4.76 13.45 -15.00
C LEU A 158 3.79 12.68 -14.08
N PRO A 159 3.84 11.33 -14.16
CA PRO A 159 2.77 10.52 -14.74
C PRO A 159 1.41 10.68 -14.04
N VAL A 160 0.35 10.44 -14.80
CA VAL A 160 -0.97 10.19 -14.26
C VAL A 160 -0.91 8.88 -13.46
N LEU A 161 -1.05 8.95 -12.13
CA LEU A 161 -1.10 7.74 -11.27
C LEU A 161 -2.47 7.04 -11.33
N HIS A 162 -3.37 7.51 -12.22
CA HIS A 162 -4.70 6.98 -12.50
C HIS A 162 -4.72 5.99 -13.66
N ALA A 163 -5.57 4.97 -13.51
CA ALA A 163 -5.54 3.72 -14.26
C ALA A 163 -5.90 3.80 -15.77
N SER A 164 -6.06 4.97 -16.38
CA SER A 164 -6.47 5.03 -17.79
C SER A 164 -6.03 6.30 -18.52
N SER A 165 -5.12 6.14 -19.48
CA SER A 165 -5.06 7.03 -20.65
C SER A 165 -5.38 6.19 -21.90
N ARG A 166 -5.82 6.82 -23.00
CA ARG A 166 -6.29 6.11 -24.22
C ARG A 166 -5.25 5.17 -24.86
N HIS A 167 -3.98 5.23 -24.45
CA HIS A 167 -2.89 4.41 -24.99
C HIS A 167 -2.10 3.61 -23.92
N HIS A 168 -2.42 3.76 -22.62
CA HIS A 168 -1.67 3.09 -21.54
C HIS A 168 -2.59 2.58 -20.43
N VAL A 169 -2.40 1.32 -20.05
CA VAL A 169 -3.09 0.68 -18.91
C VAL A 169 -2.08 0.51 -17.78
N ILE A 170 -2.41 1.03 -16.59
CA ILE A 170 -1.67 0.74 -15.36
C ILE A 170 -2.02 -0.69 -14.95
N ILE A 171 -1.06 -1.60 -15.08
CA ILE A 171 -1.27 -3.03 -14.79
C ILE A 171 -1.16 -3.31 -13.28
N SER A 172 -0.33 -2.51 -12.60
CA SER A 172 -0.09 -2.61 -11.17
C SER A 172 -0.13 -1.23 -10.53
N PRO A 173 -0.79 -1.07 -9.38
CA PRO A 173 -0.85 0.22 -8.69
C PRO A 173 0.56 0.72 -8.38
N PRO A 174 0.89 2.00 -8.63
CA PRO A 174 2.24 2.48 -8.40
C PRO A 174 2.62 2.37 -6.93
N VAL A 175 3.89 2.09 -6.68
CA VAL A 175 4.51 2.10 -5.35
C VAL A 175 5.27 3.39 -5.20
N TYR A 176 5.30 3.93 -3.99
CA TYR A 176 6.21 5.02 -3.68
C TYR A 176 6.96 4.74 -2.39
N PHE A 177 8.05 5.47 -2.19
CA PHE A 177 8.70 5.63 -0.90
C PHE A 177 9.34 7.01 -0.82
N VAL A 178 9.70 7.45 0.38
CA VAL A 178 10.43 8.70 0.60
C VAL A 178 11.89 8.37 0.87
N ASP A 179 12.80 8.93 0.08
CA ASP A 179 14.24 8.69 0.27
C ASP A 179 14.83 9.53 1.41
N LYS A 180 16.12 9.30 1.70
CA LYS A 180 16.85 10.02 2.76
C LYS A 180 16.95 11.53 2.56
N ASN A 181 16.72 12.03 1.35
CA ASN A 181 16.78 13.43 0.99
C ASN A 181 15.37 14.06 0.91
N ASN A 182 14.34 13.40 1.46
CA ASN A 182 12.95 13.82 1.40
C ASN A 182 12.43 13.99 -0.05
N ARG A 183 12.88 13.13 -0.97
CA ARG A 183 12.33 13.05 -2.34
C ARG A 183 11.36 11.88 -2.42
N ILE A 184 10.31 12.06 -3.22
CA ILE A 184 9.36 10.99 -3.51
C ILE A 184 9.93 10.16 -4.65
N VAL A 185 10.09 8.86 -4.41
CA VAL A 185 10.41 7.91 -5.47
C VAL A 185 9.14 7.15 -5.80
N VAL A 186 8.69 7.19 -7.05
CA VAL A 186 7.50 6.46 -7.52
C VAL A 186 7.91 5.45 -8.58
N CYS A 187 7.52 4.20 -8.38
CA CYS A 187 7.67 3.10 -9.33
C CYS A 187 6.30 2.77 -9.91
N SER A 188 6.17 2.91 -11.23
CA SER A 188 4.94 2.60 -11.97
C SER A 188 5.23 1.54 -13.03
N GLU A 189 4.25 0.66 -13.26
CA GLU A 189 4.29 -0.32 -14.34
C GLU A 189 3.16 -0.07 -15.31
N GLU A 190 3.55 0.25 -16.54
CA GLU A 190 2.62 0.63 -17.60
C GLU A 190 2.70 -0.40 -18.73
N GLN A 191 1.54 -0.79 -19.26
CA GLN A 191 1.47 -1.55 -20.50
C GLN A 191 1.37 -0.60 -21.68
N ASP A 192 2.21 -0.81 -22.68
CA ASP A 192 2.00 -0.40 -24.06
C ASP A 192 1.64 -1.67 -24.88
N MET A 193 1.10 -1.50 -26.09
CA MET A 193 0.53 -2.55 -26.96
C MET A 193 1.31 -3.87 -27.00
N ASN A 194 2.64 -3.82 -26.87
CA ASN A 194 3.52 -5.00 -26.91
C ASN A 194 4.51 -5.13 -25.73
N TYR A 195 4.52 -4.19 -24.77
CA TYR A 195 5.58 -4.11 -23.75
C TYR A 195 5.03 -3.72 -22.38
N VAL A 196 5.58 -4.33 -21.33
CA VAL A 196 5.48 -3.80 -19.97
C VAL A 196 6.70 -2.93 -19.73
N CYS A 197 6.46 -1.68 -19.32
CA CYS A 197 7.49 -0.72 -18.99
C CYS A 197 7.44 -0.38 -17.51
N ALA A 198 8.53 -0.61 -16.78
CA ALA A 198 8.71 -0.06 -15.44
C ALA A 198 9.33 1.32 -15.53
N LYS A 199 8.67 2.31 -14.93
CA LYS A 199 9.11 3.70 -14.85
C LYS A 199 9.39 4.07 -13.41
N VAL A 200 10.56 4.66 -13.17
CA VAL A 200 10.94 5.20 -11.86
C VAL A 200 11.06 6.71 -11.95
N TYR A 201 10.29 7.40 -11.12
CA TYR A 201 10.29 8.84 -10.98
C TYR A 201 10.91 9.22 -9.66
N VAL A 202 11.84 10.18 -9.68
CA VAL A 202 12.33 10.84 -8.47
C VAL A 202 11.85 12.28 -8.52
N ILE A 203 11.01 12.66 -7.55
CA ILE A 203 10.32 13.94 -7.49
C ILE A 203 10.82 14.66 -6.24
N GLY A 204 11.54 15.76 -6.45
CA GLY A 204 11.93 16.70 -5.40
C GLY A 204 11.30 18.07 -5.63
N PHE A 205 11.62 19.03 -4.76
CA PHE A 205 11.09 20.39 -4.83
C PHE A 205 11.46 21.13 -6.13
N GLU A 206 12.68 20.95 -6.63
CA GLU A 206 13.19 21.74 -7.75
C GLU A 206 13.07 21.03 -9.12
N LYS A 207 13.02 19.69 -9.11
CA LYS A 207 13.05 18.90 -10.35
C LYS A 207 12.42 17.53 -10.14
N SER A 208 11.74 17.07 -11.17
CA SER A 208 11.36 15.68 -11.33
C SER A 208 12.20 15.04 -12.44
N ILE A 209 12.70 13.84 -12.17
CA ILE A 209 13.52 13.10 -13.12
C ILE A 209 12.90 11.72 -13.30
N GLY A 210 12.38 11.45 -14.50
CA GLY A 210 12.09 10.09 -14.94
C GLY A 210 13.42 9.41 -15.24
N LEU A 211 13.84 8.49 -14.38
CA LEU A 211 15.21 8.00 -14.38
C LEU A 211 15.44 6.80 -15.29
N LYS A 212 14.48 5.88 -15.42
CA LYS A 212 14.67 4.64 -16.19
C LYS A 212 13.37 4.08 -16.73
N ASN A 213 13.40 3.64 -17.99
CA ASN A 213 12.40 2.81 -18.65
C ASN A 213 13.01 1.42 -18.82
N TYR A 214 12.47 0.41 -18.14
CA TYR A 214 12.82 -0.98 -18.44
C TYR A 214 11.74 -1.57 -19.33
N ARG A 215 12.09 -1.85 -20.59
CA ARG A 215 11.19 -2.53 -21.53
C ARG A 215 11.56 -3.99 -21.57
N ASN A 216 10.58 -4.87 -21.47
CA ASN A 216 10.79 -6.23 -21.95
C ASN A 216 9.63 -6.75 -22.79
N GLY A 217 9.98 -7.58 -23.78
CA GLY A 217 9.03 -8.29 -24.62
C GLY A 217 8.41 -9.45 -23.86
N GLY A 218 7.08 -9.50 -23.82
CA GLY A 218 6.32 -10.64 -23.27
C GLY A 218 5.17 -10.23 -22.35
N ILE A 219 4.04 -10.90 -22.49
CA ILE A 219 2.76 -10.61 -21.81
C ILE A 219 2.79 -10.99 -20.31
N ARG A 220 3.82 -11.69 -19.84
CA ARG A 220 3.87 -12.28 -18.48
C ARG A 220 5.08 -11.81 -17.66
N TRP A 221 5.23 -10.50 -17.50
CA TRP A 221 6.17 -9.95 -16.53
C TRP A 221 5.56 -9.99 -15.13
N PRO A 222 6.20 -10.62 -14.13
CA PRO A 222 5.73 -10.50 -12.75
C PRO A 222 5.90 -9.04 -12.31
N SER A 223 4.83 -8.44 -11.79
CA SER A 223 4.79 -7.03 -11.38
C SER A 223 5.93 -6.69 -10.42
N ILE A 224 6.90 -5.89 -10.85
CA ILE A 224 8.02 -5.32 -10.08
C ILE A 224 7.47 -4.48 -8.92
N SER A 225 6.36 -3.78 -9.14
CA SER A 225 5.66 -3.02 -8.11
C SER A 225 5.08 -3.92 -7.00
N GLY A 226 4.92 -5.23 -7.23
CA GLY A 226 4.59 -6.19 -6.17
C GLY A 226 5.76 -6.49 -5.22
N TYR A 227 7.00 -6.41 -5.71
CA TYR A 227 8.21 -6.83 -4.98
C TYR A 227 8.99 -5.69 -4.32
N ALA A 228 8.75 -4.44 -4.72
CA ALA A 228 9.50 -3.28 -4.23
C ALA A 228 9.35 -3.00 -2.71
N HIS A 229 8.41 -3.68 -2.03
CA HIS A 229 8.12 -3.51 -0.61
C HIS A 229 8.41 -4.76 0.24
N LEU A 230 9.26 -5.68 -0.23
CA LEU A 230 9.82 -6.71 0.66
C LEU A 230 10.95 -6.07 1.49
N PRO A 231 10.80 -5.90 2.82
CA PRO A 231 11.95 -5.64 3.66
C PRO A 231 12.97 -6.77 3.46
N SER A 232 14.26 -6.44 3.48
CA SER A 232 15.34 -7.44 3.44
C SER A 232 14.98 -8.61 4.36
N LEU A 233 14.74 -9.79 3.78
CA LEU A 233 14.51 -11.04 4.51
C LEU A 233 15.82 -11.60 5.11
N VAL A 234 16.93 -10.89 4.91
CA VAL A 234 18.22 -11.23 5.49
C VAL A 234 18.36 -10.45 6.80
N PRO A 235 18.50 -11.14 7.95
CA PRO A 235 18.95 -10.52 9.19
C PRO A 235 20.32 -9.89 8.91
N VAL A 236 20.48 -8.61 9.21
CA VAL A 236 21.83 -8.02 9.27
C VAL A 236 22.42 -8.54 10.57
N SER A 237 23.29 -9.54 10.44
CA SER A 237 24.14 -10.10 11.50
C SER A 237 24.99 -9.04 12.17
#